data_AF-A0AA41W7J0-F1
#
_entry.id   AF-A0AA41W7J0-F1
#
_cell.length_a   1.000
_cell.length_b   1.000
_cell.length_c   1.000
_cell.angle_alpha   90.00
_cell.angle_beta   90.00
_cell.angle_gamma   90.00
#
_symmetry.space_group_name_H-M   'P 1'
#
loop_
_entity.id
_entity.type
_entity.pdbx_description
1 polymer ?
#
loop_
_entity_poly.entity_id
_entity_poly.type
_entity_poly.pdbx_seq_one_letter_code
_entity_poly.pdbx_strand_id
1 'polypeptide(L)'
;MRTIQVLSIVLSIAGLALGYSALTNAEGESGSAASSMGLLLMFVVFPCLGAAALLSISSTVTLLSSKVRDKSHFKGRFWFGVLGINSLLSLGYMLVAIYLAFIWFTTV
;
A
#
# COMPACT_ATOMS: atom_id res chain seq x y z
N MET A 1 0.13 17.34 -1.62
CA MET A 1 0.50 16.28 -2.59
C MET A 1 1.83 15.62 -2.26
N ARG A 2 2.93 16.37 -2.12
CA ARG A 2 4.25 15.84 -1.74
C ARG A 2 4.22 14.97 -0.47
N THR A 3 3.62 15.46 0.61
CA THR A 3 3.49 14.72 1.87
C THR A 3 2.71 13.42 1.70
N ILE A 4 1.61 13.45 0.94
CA ILE A 4 0.75 12.27 0.71
C ILE A 4 1.53 11.19 -0.05
N GLN A 5 2.30 11.59 -1.06
CA GLN A 5 3.15 10.69 -1.84
C GLN A 5 4.28 10.07 -1.00
N VAL A 6 4.91 10.83 -0.11
CA VAL A 6 5.92 10.25 0.80
C VAL A 6 5.27 9.35 1.84
N LEU A 7 4.14 9.78 2.41
CA LEU A 7 3.39 9.05 3.43
C LEU A 7 2.89 7.71 2.91
N SER A 8 2.36 7.66 1.67
CA SER A 8 1.90 6.40 1.07
C SER A 8 3.04 5.40 0.92
N ILE A 9 4.24 5.85 0.52
CA ILE A 9 5.43 4.99 0.43
C ILE A 9 5.82 4.48 1.81
N VAL A 10 5.89 5.37 2.82
CA VAL A 10 6.26 4.99 4.19
C VAL A 10 5.27 3.98 4.77
N LEU A 11 3.96 4.20 4.62
CA LEU A 11 2.96 3.21 5.06
C LEU A 11 3.07 1.89 4.29
N SER A 12 3.33 1.95 2.98
CA SER A 12 3.51 0.74 2.17
C SER A 12 4.68 -0.10 2.69
N ILE A 13 5.83 0.54 2.93
CA ILE A 13 7.04 -0.11 3.45
C ILE A 13 6.78 -0.66 4.86
N ALA A 14 6.20 0.16 5.75
CA ALA A 14 5.91 -0.25 7.13
C ALA A 14 4.91 -1.42 7.17
N GLY A 15 3.83 -1.36 6.39
CA GLY A 15 2.85 -2.43 6.29
C GLY A 15 3.45 -3.72 5.74
N LEU A 16 4.29 -3.66 4.70
CA LEU A 16 4.97 -4.83 4.16
C LEU A 16 5.99 -5.43 5.15
N ALA A 17 6.76 -4.59 5.84
CA ALA A 17 7.72 -5.03 6.84
C ALA A 17 7.02 -5.73 8.01
N LEU A 18 5.94 -5.12 8.53
CA LEU A 18 5.13 -5.71 9.60
C LEU A 18 4.46 -7.01 9.15
N GLY A 19 3.92 -7.04 7.93
CA GLY A 19 3.33 -8.24 7.34
C GLY A 19 4.34 -9.38 7.21
N TYR A 20 5.53 -9.07 6.69
CA TYR A 20 6.63 -10.04 6.60
C TYR A 20 7.02 -10.57 7.97
N SER A 21 7.26 -9.70 8.95
CA SER A 21 7.58 -10.12 10.31
C SER A 21 6.46 -10.96 10.94
N ALA A 22 5.19 -10.61 10.72
CA ALA A 22 4.07 -11.39 11.24
C ALA A 22 4.04 -12.81 10.65
N LEU A 23 4.25 -12.93 9.34
CA LEU A 23 4.27 -14.21 8.62
C LEU A 23 5.43 -15.10 9.07
N THR A 24 6.66 -14.55 9.14
CA THR A 24 7.83 -15.32 9.55
C THR A 24 7.75 -15.82 11.00
N ASN A 25 7.14 -15.03 11.90
CA ASN A 25 6.95 -15.46 13.28
C ASN A 25 5.82 -16.49 13.40
N ALA A 26 4.78 -16.38 12.58
CA ALA A 26 3.67 -17.34 12.59
C ALA A 26 4.08 -18.75 12.11
N GLU A 27 5.04 -18.87 11.18
CA GLU A 27 5.53 -20.18 10.72
C GLU A 27 6.29 -20.97 11.81
N GLY A 28 6.89 -20.27 12.77
CA GLY A 28 7.67 -20.89 13.85
C GLY A 28 6.86 -21.27 15.10
N GLU A 29 5.62 -20.81 15.22
CA GLU A 29 4.83 -20.93 16.46
C GLU A 29 3.51 -21.68 16.26
N SER A 30 3.17 -22.55 17.19
CA SER A 30 1.92 -23.32 17.19
C SER A 30 1.00 -22.86 18.33
N GLY A 31 -0.30 -22.66 18.05
CA GLY A 31 -1.32 -22.36 19.06
C GLY A 31 -1.64 -20.87 19.24
N SER A 32 -1.62 -20.38 20.49
CA SER A 32 -2.09 -19.03 20.87
C SER A 32 -1.34 -17.90 20.15
N ALA A 33 -0.03 -18.06 19.92
CA ALA A 33 0.78 -17.03 19.30
C ALA A 33 0.58 -16.92 17.78
N ALA A 34 0.29 -18.02 17.07
CA ALA A 34 -0.16 -17.95 15.69
C ALA A 34 -1.49 -17.18 15.57
N SER A 35 -2.38 -17.33 16.57
CA SER A 35 -3.66 -16.62 16.61
C SER A 35 -3.47 -15.11 16.85
N SER A 36 -2.49 -14.69 17.65
CA SER A 36 -2.18 -13.27 17.86
C SER A 36 -1.55 -12.62 16.63
N MET A 37 -0.74 -13.36 15.85
CA MET A 37 -0.23 -12.88 14.56
C MET A 37 -1.36 -12.70 13.53
N GLY A 38 -2.36 -13.59 13.54
CA GLY A 38 -3.59 -13.41 12.76
C GLY A 38 -4.32 -12.10 13.07
N LEU A 39 -4.43 -11.74 14.36
CA LEU A 39 -5.03 -10.47 14.78
C LEU A 39 -4.19 -9.26 14.34
N LEU A 40 -2.85 -9.34 14.45
CA LEU A 40 -1.96 -8.27 13.99
C LEU A 40 -2.09 -8.04 12.49
N LEU A 41 -2.17 -9.12 11.69
CA LEU A 41 -2.42 -9.01 10.27
C LEU A 41 -3.74 -8.30 9.99
N MET A 42 -4.82 -8.74 10.64
CA MET A 42 -6.19 -8.30 10.38
C MET A 42 -6.46 -6.85 10.82
N PHE A 43 -5.95 -6.42 11.97
CA PHE A 43 -6.25 -5.12 12.56
C PHE A 43 -5.17 -4.05 12.38
N VAL A 44 -3.93 -4.45 12.03
CA VAL A 44 -2.82 -3.50 11.86
C VAL A 44 -2.33 -3.51 10.42
N VAL A 45 -1.92 -4.67 9.90
CA VAL A 45 -1.26 -4.74 8.58
C VAL A 45 -2.24 -4.46 7.45
N PHE A 46 -3.40 -5.12 7.41
CA PHE A 46 -4.40 -4.91 6.37
C PHE A 46 -4.91 -3.46 6.33
N PRO A 47 -5.32 -2.83 7.46
CA PRO A 47 -5.71 -1.43 7.45
C PRO A 47 -4.59 -0.48 7.05
N CYS A 48 -3.34 -0.75 7.46
CA CYS A 48 -2.18 0.04 7.07
C CYS A 48 -1.94 -0.01 5.55
N LEU A 49 -1.93 -1.21 4.96
CA LEU A 49 -1.78 -1.41 3.52
C LEU A 49 -2.98 -0.85 2.73
N GLY A 50 -4.19 -0.97 3.26
CA GLY A 50 -5.40 -0.39 2.68
C GLY A 50 -5.34 1.14 2.65
N ALA A 51 -4.93 1.77 3.74
CA ALA A 51 -4.71 3.22 3.80
C ALA A 51 -3.59 3.65 2.83
N ALA A 52 -2.49 2.89 2.78
CA ALA A 52 -1.39 3.14 1.84
C ALA A 52 -1.88 3.10 0.38
N ALA A 53 -2.69 2.10 0.03
CA ALA A 53 -3.26 1.92 -1.29
C ALA A 53 -4.17 3.10 -1.67
N LEU A 54 -5.10 3.49 -0.79
CA LEU A 54 -6.02 4.61 -1.04
C LEU A 54 -5.27 5.93 -1.26
N LEU A 55 -4.25 6.20 -0.43
CA LEU A 55 -3.43 7.40 -0.55
C LEU A 55 -2.56 7.37 -1.82
N SER A 56 -1.97 6.22 -2.14
CA SER A 56 -1.12 6.05 -3.31
C SER A 56 -1.91 6.22 -4.61
N ILE A 57 -3.02 5.50 -4.76
CA ILE A 57 -3.87 5.54 -5.96
C ILE A 57 -4.45 6.94 -6.16
N SER A 58 -5.08 7.51 -5.13
CA SER A 58 -5.74 8.82 -5.24
C SER A 58 -4.73 9.93 -5.56
N SER A 59 -3.57 9.92 -4.90
CA SER A 59 -2.55 10.96 -5.14
C SER A 59 -1.90 10.81 -6.50
N THR A 60 -1.67 9.58 -6.97
CA THR A 60 -1.09 9.30 -8.29
C THR A 60 -2.03 9.75 -9.41
N VAL A 61 -3.31 9.37 -9.36
CA VAL A 61 -4.32 9.80 -10.34
C VAL A 61 -4.42 11.32 -10.40
N THR A 62 -4.42 11.98 -9.23
CA THR A 62 -4.47 13.44 -9.14
C THR A 62 -3.23 14.13 -9.75
N LEU A 63 -2.05 13.51 -9.61
CA LEU A 63 -0.78 14.02 -10.12
C LEU A 63 -0.54 13.71 -11.61
N LEU A 64 -1.40 12.94 -12.29
CA LEU A 64 -1.34 12.77 -13.75
C LEU A 64 -1.60 14.11 -14.48
N SER A 65 -2.44 14.98 -13.90
CA SER A 65 -2.74 16.29 -14.46
C SER A 65 -1.55 17.25 -14.33
N SER A 66 -1.08 17.79 -15.46
CA SER A 66 -0.02 18.82 -15.49
C SER A 66 -0.39 20.06 -14.66
N LYS A 67 -1.65 20.51 -14.76
CA LYS A 67 -2.16 21.66 -13.99
C LYS A 67 -2.03 21.46 -12.49
N VAL A 68 -2.30 20.25 -11.99
CA VAL A 68 -2.23 19.96 -10.55
C VAL A 68 -0.78 19.80 -10.08
N ARG A 69 0.10 19.25 -10.92
CA ARG A 69 1.55 19.20 -10.65
C ARG A 69 2.15 20.59 -10.53
N ASP A 70 1.78 21.50 -11.43
CA ASP A 70 2.23 22.89 -11.40
C ASP A 70 1.75 23.59 -10.12
N LYS A 71 0.47 23.47 -9.78
CA LYS A 71 -0.13 24.07 -8.57
C LYS A 71 0.44 23.50 -7.27
N SER A 72 0.81 22.22 -7.26
CA SER A 72 1.35 21.54 -6.08
C SER A 72 2.86 21.67 -5.93
N HIS A 73 3.50 22.49 -6.79
CA HIS A 73 4.96 22.58 -6.93
C HIS A 73 5.63 21.22 -7.14
N PHE A 74 4.93 20.22 -7.68
CA PHE A 74 5.46 18.87 -7.86
C PHE A 74 6.33 18.84 -9.13
N LYS A 75 7.52 19.44 -9.03
CA LYS A 75 8.47 19.65 -10.12
C LYS A 75 9.86 19.16 -9.73
N GLY A 76 10.60 18.62 -10.69
CA GLY A 76 11.96 18.14 -10.51
C GLY A 76 12.09 16.61 -10.52
N ARG A 77 13.29 16.13 -10.90
CA ARG A 77 13.57 14.71 -11.13
C ARG A 77 13.28 13.83 -9.91
N PHE A 78 13.56 14.33 -8.70
CA PHE A 78 13.28 13.62 -7.45
C PHE A 78 11.78 13.33 -7.28
N TRP A 79 10.93 14.35 -7.42
CA TRP A 79 9.47 14.20 -7.26
C TRP A 79 8.87 13.30 -8.34
N PHE A 80 9.37 13.37 -9.57
CA PHE A 80 8.99 12.41 -10.61
C PHE A 80 9.38 10.97 -10.26
N GLY A 81 10.53 10.74 -9.63
CA GLY A 81 10.91 9.43 -9.09
C GLY A 81 9.93 8.94 -8.03
N VAL A 82 9.56 9.79 -7.07
CA VAL A 82 8.56 9.47 -6.03
C VAL A 82 7.21 9.12 -6.67
N LEU A 83 6.76 9.88 -7.67
CA LEU A 83 5.54 9.59 -8.41
C LEU A 83 5.63 8.28 -9.17
N GLY A 84 6.78 7.96 -9.76
CA GLY A 84 7.02 6.68 -10.43
C GLY A 84 6.89 5.50 -9.48
N ILE A 85 7.50 5.58 -8.30
CA ILE A 85 7.42 4.55 -7.25
C ILE A 85 5.97 4.38 -6.79
N ASN A 86 5.26 5.46 -6.48
CA ASN A 86 3.84 5.37 -6.10
C ASN A 86 2.95 4.87 -7.24
N SER A 87 3.28 5.17 -8.49
CA SER A 87 2.55 4.62 -9.64
C SER A 87 2.72 3.10 -9.73
N LEU A 88 3.94 2.60 -9.51
CA LEU A 88 4.20 1.16 -9.47
C LEU A 88 3.49 0.48 -8.30
N LEU A 89 3.55 1.07 -7.09
CA LEU A 89 2.82 0.58 -5.93
C LEU A 89 1.31 0.58 -6.16
N SER A 90 0.77 1.67 -6.72
CA SER A 90 -0.65 1.79 -7.06
C SER A 90 -1.11 0.70 -8.01
N LEU A 91 -0.29 0.38 -9.01
CA LEU A 91 -0.57 -0.72 -9.94
C LEU A 91 -0.55 -2.07 -9.23
N GLY A 92 0.42 -2.31 -8.35
CA GLY A 92 0.46 -3.49 -7.50
C GLY A 92 -0.79 -3.63 -6.62
N TYR A 93 -1.21 -2.55 -5.96
CA TYR A 93 -2.44 -2.54 -5.15
C TYR A 93 -3.70 -2.84 -5.97
N MET A 94 -3.80 -2.27 -7.18
CA MET A 94 -4.91 -2.55 -8.09
C MET A 94 -4.93 -4.02 -8.53
N LEU A 95 -3.77 -4.61 -8.85
CA LEU A 95 -3.69 -6.03 -9.21
C LEU A 95 -4.13 -6.94 -8.06
N VAL A 96 -3.69 -6.66 -6.83
CA VAL A 96 -4.11 -7.42 -5.64
C VAL A 96 -5.62 -7.30 -5.43
N ALA A 97 -6.18 -6.09 -5.54
CA ALA A 97 -7.61 -5.87 -5.39
C ALA A 97 -8.43 -6.61 -6.47
N ILE A 98 -8.00 -6.56 -7.74
CA ILE A 98 -8.63 -7.29 -8.84
C ILE A 98 -8.53 -8.79 -8.61
N TYR A 99 -7.38 -9.29 -8.16
CA TYR A 99 -7.18 -10.71 -7.86
C TYR A 99 -8.10 -11.20 -6.74
N LEU A 100 -8.22 -10.44 -5.65
CA LEU A 100 -9.15 -10.77 -4.55
C LEU A 100 -10.61 -10.73 -5.01
N ALA A 101 -10.99 -9.75 -5.82
CA ALA A 101 -12.33 -9.69 -6.41
C ALA A 101 -12.59 -10.89 -7.33
N PHE A 102 -11.63 -11.26 -8.17
CA PHE A 102 -11.72 -12.42 -9.04
C PHE A 102 -11.91 -13.72 -8.24
N ILE A 103 -11.13 -13.93 -7.18
CA ILE A 103 -11.33 -15.07 -6.28
C ILE A 103 -12.74 -15.03 -5.72
N TRP A 104 -13.16 -13.89 -5.13
CA TRP A 104 -14.47 -13.76 -4.52
C TRP A 104 -15.61 -14.15 -5.48
N PHE A 105 -15.60 -13.63 -6.72
CA PHE A 105 -16.64 -13.95 -7.72
C PHE A 105 -16.55 -15.36 -8.31
N THR A 106 -15.43 -16.07 -8.14
CA THR A 106 -15.25 -17.43 -8.67
C THR A 106 -15.42 -18.51 -7.60
N THR A 107 -15.23 -18.17 -6.32
CA THR A 107 -15.36 -19.10 -5.19
C THR A 107 -16.68 -18.98 -4.42
N VAL A 108 -17.37 -17.83 -4.52
CA VAL A 108 -18.72 -17.60 -3.97
C VAL A 108 -19.75 -17.81 -5.06
#